data_AF-A0ABC8CUI5-F1
#
_entry.id   AF-A0ABC8CUI5-F1
#
_cell.length_a   1.000
_cell.length_b   1.000
_cell.length_c   1.000
_cell.angle_alpha   90.00
_cell.angle_beta   90.00
_cell.angle_gamma   90.00
#
_symmetry.space_group_name_H-M   'P 1'
#
loop_
_entity.id
_entity.type
_entity.pdbx_description
1 polymer ?
#
loop_
_entity_poly.entity_id
_entity_poly.type
_entity_poly.pdbx_seq_one_letter_code
_entity_poly.pdbx_strand_id
1 'polypeptide(L)'
;MLTRIKEVIFNEEILKDIVKNLNIQRKDVIVPLEREQEQLTKSLKDLENRKNRVFELYEDSTIDKQTLAHRIENITAEIATQSKRRIQIEKELESNDSVNIPYEVVKDTLSNFHKLIEIAAPEDKKTLLQLIINNNEGQSRDDGGSPSFILFTIVI
;
A
#
# COMPACT_ATOMS: atom_id res chain seq x y z
N MET A 1 -23.16 16.52 -14.64
CA MET A 1 -22.74 15.50 -13.64
C MET A 1 -23.41 14.15 -13.87
N LEU A 2 -24.75 14.05 -13.85
CA LEU A 2 -25.46 12.77 -14.03
C LEU A 2 -25.19 12.05 -15.36
N THR A 3 -25.09 12.81 -16.45
CA THR A 3 -24.77 12.29 -17.79
C THR A 3 -23.40 11.63 -17.85
N ARG A 4 -22.43 12.12 -17.06
CA ARG A 4 -21.07 11.57 -17.02
C ARG A 4 -20.95 10.30 -16.23
N ILE A 5 -21.70 10.18 -15.13
CA ILE A 5 -21.77 8.92 -14.39
C ILE A 5 -22.36 7.83 -15.30
N LYS A 6 -23.39 8.18 -16.10
CA LYS A 6 -23.89 7.29 -17.15
C LYS A 6 -22.80 6.96 -18.17
N GLU A 7 -22.10 7.95 -18.73
CA GLU A 7 -21.02 7.70 -19.70
C GLU A 7 -19.90 6.80 -19.16
N VAL A 8 -19.49 6.97 -17.89
CA VAL A 8 -18.46 6.12 -17.25
C VAL A 8 -18.98 4.70 -16.99
N ILE A 9 -20.25 4.53 -16.62
CA ILE A 9 -20.85 3.19 -16.39
C ILE A 9 -21.09 2.44 -17.71
N PHE A 10 -21.50 3.16 -18.76
CA PHE A 10 -21.82 2.58 -20.06
C PHE A 10 -20.63 2.49 -21.01
N ASN A 11 -19.50 3.12 -20.68
CA ASN A 11 -18.24 2.98 -21.40
C ASN A 11 -17.28 2.05 -20.65
N GLU A 12 -17.22 0.80 -21.12
CA GLU A 12 -16.37 -0.24 -20.56
C GLU A 12 -14.87 0.11 -20.57
N GLU A 13 -14.38 0.85 -21.57
CA GLU A 13 -12.97 1.24 -21.64
C GLU A 13 -12.61 2.23 -20.54
N ILE A 14 -13.45 3.26 -20.33
CA ILE A 14 -13.23 4.25 -19.28
C ILE A 14 -13.24 3.59 -17.90
N LEU A 15 -14.19 2.68 -17.67
CA LEU A 15 -14.28 1.98 -16.39
C LEU A 15 -13.06 1.06 -16.15
N LYS A 16 -12.57 0.37 -17.19
CA LYS A 16 -11.34 -0.42 -17.11
C LYS A 16 -10.12 0.44 -16.80
N ASP A 17 -10.00 1.62 -17.40
CA ASP A 17 -8.90 2.54 -17.12
C ASP A 17 -8.95 3.10 -15.69
N ILE A 18 -10.14 3.37 -15.16
CA ILE A 18 -10.31 3.75 -13.75
C ILE A 18 -9.87 2.62 -12.83
N VAL A 19 -10.35 1.39 -13.04
CA VAL A 19 -9.95 0.22 -12.26
C VAL A 19 -8.45 -0.03 -12.35
N LYS A 20 -7.87 0.14 -13.53
CA LYS A 20 -6.42 0.04 -13.74
C LYS A 20 -5.70 1.09 -12.90
N ASN A 21 -6.09 2.36 -12.99
CA ASN A 21 -5.46 3.45 -12.24
C ASN A 21 -5.58 3.29 -10.72
N LEU A 22 -6.73 2.83 -10.22
CA LEU A 22 -6.92 2.50 -8.81
C LEU A 22 -5.96 1.40 -8.33
N ASN A 23 -5.64 0.43 -9.20
CA ASN A 23 -4.74 -0.67 -8.89
C ASN A 23 -3.26 -0.39 -9.21
N ILE A 24 -2.92 0.74 -9.87
CA ILE A 24 -1.52 1.12 -10.17
C ILE A 24 -0.72 1.26 -8.88
N GLN A 25 -1.27 1.93 -7.86
CA GLN A 25 -0.61 2.09 -6.56
C GLN A 25 -0.24 0.74 -5.94
N ARG A 26 -1.12 -0.26 -6.06
CA ARG A 26 -0.82 -1.62 -5.59
C ARG A 26 0.33 -2.25 -6.37
N LYS A 27 0.29 -2.15 -7.69
CA LYS A 27 1.30 -2.78 -8.54
C LYS A 27 2.68 -2.14 -8.35
N ASP A 28 2.74 -0.82 -8.24
CA ASP A 28 3.99 -0.07 -8.31
C ASP A 28 4.61 0.20 -6.92
N VAL A 29 3.81 0.15 -5.85
CA VAL A 29 4.29 0.41 -4.48
C VAL A 29 4.19 -0.85 -3.61
N ILE A 30 3.01 -1.47 -3.53
CA ILE A 30 2.76 -2.57 -2.58
C ILE A 30 3.53 -3.84 -2.98
N VAL A 31 3.43 -4.28 -4.25
CA VAL A 31 4.08 -5.53 -4.71
C VAL A 31 5.61 -5.50 -4.55
N PRO A 32 6.33 -4.41 -4.90
CA PRO A 32 7.76 -4.30 -4.61
C PRO A 32 8.09 -4.37 -3.11
N LEU A 33 7.31 -3.71 -2.26
CA LEU A 33 7.49 -3.72 -0.81
C LEU A 33 7.29 -5.12 -0.21
N GLU A 34 6.25 -5.86 -0.64
CA GLU A 34 6.03 -7.25 -0.23
C GLU A 34 7.22 -8.15 -0.63
N ARG A 35 7.75 -7.97 -1.85
CA ARG A 35 8.93 -8.72 -2.32
C ARG A 35 10.17 -8.40 -1.50
N GLU A 36 10.40 -7.13 -1.21
CA GLU A 36 11.52 -6.69 -0.36
C GLU A 36 11.38 -7.27 1.06
N GLN A 37 10.17 -7.26 1.63
CA GLN A 37 9.88 -7.85 2.94
C GLN A 37 10.18 -9.35 2.97
N GLU A 38 9.81 -10.09 1.91
CA GLU A 38 10.12 -11.52 1.78
C GLU A 38 11.64 -11.77 1.73
N GLN A 39 12.37 -10.96 0.95
CA GLN A 39 13.83 -11.05 0.83
C GLN A 39 14.52 -10.75 2.16
N LEU A 40 14.11 -9.69 2.86
CA LEU A 40 14.64 -9.34 4.18
C LEU A 40 14.36 -10.44 5.21
N THR A 41 13.18 -11.07 5.15
CA THR A 41 12.84 -12.17 6.05
C THR A 41 13.74 -13.38 5.83
N LYS A 42 14.01 -13.74 4.56
CA LYS A 42 14.97 -14.81 4.22
C LYS A 42 16.38 -14.46 4.68
N SER A 43 16.84 -13.26 4.37
CA SER A 43 18.18 -12.77 4.76
C SER A 43 18.38 -12.78 6.29
N LEU A 44 17.40 -12.31 7.06
CA LEU A 44 17.45 -12.34 8.52
C LEU A 44 17.54 -13.77 9.08
N LYS A 45 16.81 -14.72 8.47
CA LYS A 45 16.92 -16.14 8.83
C LYS A 45 18.31 -16.69 8.53
N ASP A 46 18.88 -16.33 7.38
CA ASP A 46 20.22 -16.76 7.00
C ASP A 46 21.30 -16.15 7.91
N LEU A 47 21.14 -14.90 8.34
CA LEU A 47 22.02 -14.27 9.32
C LEU A 47 21.96 -14.95 10.68
N GLU A 48 20.77 -15.35 11.14
CA GLU A 48 20.63 -16.09 12.39
C GLU A 48 21.28 -17.48 12.29
N ASN A 49 21.11 -18.18 11.16
CA ASN A 49 21.82 -19.45 10.90
C ASN A 49 23.34 -19.26 10.88
N ARG A 50 23.84 -18.20 10.25
CA ARG A 50 25.26 -17.85 10.25
C ARG A 50 25.76 -17.56 11.65
N LYS A 51 24.96 -16.88 12.49
CA LYS A 51 25.30 -16.63 13.90
C LYS A 51 25.53 -17.93 14.64
N ASN A 52 24.61 -18.88 14.51
CA ASN A 52 24.72 -20.22 15.12
C ASN A 52 25.96 -20.96 14.62
N ARG A 53 26.23 -20.91 13.31
CA ARG A 53 27.43 -21.53 12.71
C ARG A 53 28.74 -20.95 13.28
N VAL A 54 28.78 -19.65 13.54
CA VAL A 54 29.96 -19.02 14.14
C VAL A 54 30.16 -19.49 15.59
N PHE A 55 29.08 -19.72 16.35
CA PHE A 55 29.16 -20.32 17.68
C PHE A 55 29.68 -21.77 17.64
N GLU A 56 29.16 -22.61 16.74
CA GLU A 56 29.63 -23.99 16.54
C GLU A 56 31.16 -24.02 16.28
N LEU A 57 31.65 -23.16 15.39
CA LEU A 57 33.09 -23.06 15.10
C LEU A 57 33.94 -22.66 16.31
N TYR A 58 33.38 -21.88 17.23
CA TYR A 58 34.07 -21.51 18.46
C TYR A 58 34.07 -22.67 19.46
N GLU A 59 32.95 -23.39 19.60
CA GLU A 59 32.84 -24.57 20.45
C GLU A 59 33.81 -25.68 20.00
N ASP A 60 33.93 -25.88 18.69
CA ASP A 60 34.91 -26.79 18.07
C ASP A 60 36.36 -26.29 18.18
N SER A 61 36.61 -25.18 18.87
CA SER A 61 37.93 -24.54 19.02
C SER A 61 38.60 -24.19 17.68
N THR A 62 37.81 -24.05 16.61
CA THR A 62 38.29 -23.73 15.26
C THR A 62 38.58 -22.23 15.10
N ILE A 63 37.85 -21.38 15.83
CA ILE A 63 38.10 -19.94 15.90
C ILE A 63 38.35 -19.50 17.34
N ASP A 64 39.15 -18.45 17.51
CA ASP A 64 39.39 -17.85 18.82
C ASP A 64 38.27 -16.90 19.25
N LYS A 65 38.30 -16.47 20.52
CA LYS A 65 37.31 -15.56 21.12
C LYS A 65 37.24 -14.19 20.44
N GLN A 66 38.37 -13.64 20.00
CA GLN A 66 38.41 -12.34 19.32
C GLN A 66 37.75 -12.43 17.94
N THR A 67 38.05 -13.50 17.20
CA THR A 67 37.43 -13.81 15.90
C THR A 67 35.92 -14.04 16.04
N LEU A 68 35.49 -14.76 17.07
CA LEU A 68 34.07 -14.92 17.42
C LEU A 68 33.41 -13.55 17.65
N ALA A 69 33.97 -12.74 18.55
CA ALA A 69 33.40 -11.45 18.92
C ALA A 69 33.19 -10.53 17.70
N HIS A 70 34.22 -10.41 16.86
CA HIS A 70 34.16 -9.58 15.65
C HIS A 70 33.12 -10.09 14.64
N ARG A 71 33.01 -11.41 14.44
CA ARG A 71 32.01 -11.99 13.52
C ARG A 71 30.59 -11.80 14.04
N ILE A 72 30.36 -11.99 15.34
CA ILE A 72 29.05 -11.79 15.97
C ILE A 72 28.65 -10.32 15.93
N GLU A 73 29.57 -9.39 16.19
CA GLU A 73 29.32 -7.96 16.08
C GLU A 73 28.84 -7.59 14.67
N ASN A 74 29.54 -8.03 13.62
CA ASN A 74 29.14 -7.77 12.23
C ASN A 74 27.77 -8.34 11.88
N ILE A 75 27.51 -9.60 12.26
CA ILE A 75 26.20 -10.23 12.02
C ILE A 75 25.09 -9.48 12.77
N THR A 76 25.36 -9.04 14.00
CA THR A 76 24.38 -8.33 14.83
C THR A 76 24.07 -6.94 14.26
N ALA A 77 25.08 -6.23 13.77
CA ALA A 77 24.91 -4.95 13.10
C ALA A 77 24.06 -5.11 11.82
N GLU A 78 24.33 -6.15 11.03
CA GLU A 78 23.56 -6.44 9.81
C GLU A 78 22.09 -6.79 10.13
N ILE A 79 21.85 -7.63 11.15
CA ILE A 79 20.50 -7.95 11.64
C ILE A 79 19.76 -6.67 12.07
N ALA A 80 20.43 -5.77 12.79
CA ALA A 80 19.82 -4.52 13.24
C ALA A 80 19.41 -3.62 12.06
N THR A 81 20.27 -3.48 11.05
CA THR A 81 19.98 -2.71 9.83
C THR A 81 18.80 -3.31 9.07
N GLN A 82 18.81 -4.61 8.82
CA GLN A 82 17.75 -5.29 8.06
C GLN A 82 16.41 -5.29 8.83
N SER A 83 16.44 -5.46 10.15
CA SER A 83 15.24 -5.40 11.00
C SER A 83 14.63 -4.01 10.99
N LYS A 84 15.45 -2.95 11.02
CA LYS A 84 14.98 -1.57 10.91
C LYS A 84 14.26 -1.32 9.57
N ARG A 85 14.84 -1.78 8.45
CA ARG A 85 14.20 -1.64 7.13
C ARG A 85 12.88 -2.42 7.07
N ARG A 86 12.84 -3.65 7.62
CA ARG A 86 11.61 -4.45 7.67
C ARG A 86 10.47 -3.75 8.42
N ILE A 87 10.76 -3.12 9.57
CA ILE A 87 9.77 -2.35 10.34
C ILE A 87 9.27 -1.13 9.55
N GLN A 88 10.14 -0.48 8.77
CA GLN A 88 9.73 0.63 7.92
C GLN A 88 8.75 0.17 6.83
N ILE A 89 9.08 -0.93 6.14
CA ILE A 89 8.21 -1.52 5.11
C ILE A 89 6.87 -1.95 5.71
N GLU A 90 6.85 -2.53 6.90
CA GLU A 90 5.62 -2.92 7.58
C GLU A 90 4.68 -1.72 7.80
N LYS A 91 5.21 -0.58 8.26
CA LYS A 91 4.45 0.67 8.39
C LYS A 91 3.99 1.23 7.03
N GLU A 92 4.84 1.14 6.00
CA GLU A 92 4.48 1.54 4.64
C GLU A 92 3.33 0.66 4.11
N LEU A 93 3.32 -0.65 4.40
CA LEU A 93 2.24 -1.55 4.00
C LEU A 93 0.96 -1.34 4.80
N GLU A 94 1.04 -1.08 6.11
CA GLU A 94 -0.11 -0.77 6.97
C GLU A 94 -0.84 0.52 6.53
N SER A 95 -0.09 1.50 6.01
CA SER A 95 -0.66 2.76 5.53
C SER A 95 -1.24 2.68 4.11
N ASN A 96 -1.02 1.58 3.39
CA ASN A 96 -1.54 1.37 2.03
C ASN A 96 -2.61 0.28 2.04
N ASP A 97 -3.89 0.68 1.98
CA ASP A 97 -5.02 -0.25 1.84
C ASP A 97 -4.88 -1.07 0.55
N SER A 98 -4.45 -2.32 0.74
CA SER A 98 -3.84 -3.15 -0.29
C SER A 98 -4.80 -4.26 -0.72
N VAL A 99 -5.96 -3.89 -1.28
CA VAL A 99 -6.87 -4.85 -1.94
C VAL A 99 -6.98 -4.51 -3.43
N ASN A 100 -6.68 -5.49 -4.29
CA ASN A 100 -6.77 -5.36 -5.74
C ASN A 100 -8.25 -5.30 -6.04
N ILE A 101 -8.72 -4.15 -6.50
CA ILE A 101 -10.14 -3.90 -6.65
C ILE A 101 -10.58 -4.55 -7.97
N PRO A 102 -11.42 -5.60 -7.94
CA PRO A 102 -11.90 -6.23 -9.17
C PRO A 102 -12.79 -5.28 -9.96
N TYR A 103 -12.72 -5.38 -11.29
CA TYR A 103 -13.55 -4.58 -12.19
C TYR A 103 -15.05 -4.70 -11.87
N GLU A 104 -15.53 -5.92 -11.63
CA GLU A 104 -16.95 -6.16 -11.30
C GLU A 104 -17.38 -5.45 -10.01
N VAL A 105 -16.50 -5.33 -9.01
CA VAL A 105 -16.82 -4.62 -7.76
C VAL A 105 -17.02 -3.13 -8.03
N VAL A 106 -16.17 -2.50 -8.83
CA VAL A 106 -16.32 -1.08 -9.20
C VAL A 106 -17.58 -0.90 -10.06
N LYS A 107 -17.81 -1.78 -11.02
CA LYS A 107 -18.98 -1.76 -11.90
C LYS A 107 -20.29 -1.90 -11.14
N ASP A 108 -20.38 -2.86 -10.24
CA ASP A 108 -21.58 -3.11 -9.43
C ASP A 108 -21.85 -1.96 -8.48
N THR A 109 -20.80 -1.43 -7.84
CA THR A 109 -20.91 -0.28 -6.92
C THR A 109 -21.44 0.95 -7.67
N LEU A 110 -20.86 1.29 -8.82
CA LEU A 110 -21.32 2.42 -9.63
C LEU A 110 -22.72 2.20 -10.20
N SER A 111 -23.05 0.98 -10.62
CA SER A 111 -24.38 0.62 -11.13
C SER A 111 -25.46 0.70 -10.06
N ASN A 112 -25.17 0.23 -8.85
CA ASN A 112 -26.08 0.32 -7.71
C ASN A 112 -26.28 1.78 -7.30
N PHE A 113 -25.21 2.57 -7.26
CA PHE A 113 -25.29 3.99 -7.01
C PHE A 113 -26.13 4.72 -8.07
N HIS A 114 -25.94 4.38 -9.35
CA HIS A 114 -26.72 4.96 -10.43
C HIS A 114 -28.22 4.67 -10.28
N LYS A 115 -28.59 3.43 -9.98
CA LYS A 115 -29.98 3.03 -9.69
C LYS A 115 -30.56 3.81 -8.52
N LEU A 116 -29.78 3.98 -7.43
CA LEU A 116 -30.20 4.76 -6.26
C LEU A 116 -30.46 6.24 -6.60
N ILE A 117 -29.62 6.85 -7.43
CA ILE A 117 -29.86 8.23 -7.89
C ILE A 117 -31.07 8.31 -8.82
N GLU A 118 -31.34 7.31 -9.66
CA GLU A 118 -32.49 7.36 -10.55
C GLU A 118 -33.82 7.36 -9.77
N ILE A 119 -33.91 6.55 -8.70
CA ILE A 119 -35.13 6.43 -7.88
C ILE A 119 -35.30 7.53 -6.82
N ALA A 120 -34.24 8.26 -6.46
CA ALA A 120 -34.28 9.30 -5.43
C ALA A 120 -35.11 10.53 -5.87
N ALA A 121 -35.71 11.24 -4.91
CA ALA A 121 -36.40 12.50 -5.21
C ALA A 121 -35.40 13.59 -5.66
N PRO A 122 -35.80 14.59 -6.46
CA PRO A 122 -34.88 15.61 -6.97
C PRO A 122 -34.04 16.32 -5.89
N GLU A 123 -34.61 16.56 -4.71
CA GLU A 123 -33.92 17.18 -3.58
C GLU A 123 -32.88 16.22 -2.95
N ASP A 124 -33.21 14.93 -2.84
CA ASP A 124 -32.31 13.90 -2.32
C ASP A 124 -31.15 13.60 -3.27
N LYS A 125 -31.35 13.69 -4.59
CA LYS A 125 -30.28 13.53 -5.59
C LYS A 125 -29.15 14.53 -5.37
N LYS A 126 -29.50 15.77 -5.06
CA LYS A 126 -28.53 16.84 -4.79
C LYS A 126 -27.75 16.56 -3.51
N THR A 127 -28.44 16.14 -2.46
CA THR A 127 -27.85 15.78 -1.16
C THR A 127 -26.90 14.58 -1.28
N LEU A 128 -27.30 13.51 -1.98
CA LEU A 128 -26.48 12.31 -2.22
C LEU A 128 -25.18 12.63 -2.96
N LEU A 129 -25.26 13.47 -4.01
CA LEU A 129 -24.07 13.91 -4.76
C LEU A 129 -23.16 14.78 -3.89
N GLN A 130 -23.73 15.68 -3.09
CA GLN A 130 -22.95 16.53 -2.17
C GLN A 130 -22.25 15.71 -1.08
N LEU A 131 -22.88 14.66 -0.55
CA LEU A 131 -22.26 13.79 0.45
C LEU A 131 -21.03 13.06 -0.08
N ILE A 132 -21.07 12.60 -1.33
CA ILE A 132 -19.92 11.93 -1.97
C ILE A 132 -18.80 12.90 -2.25
N ILE A 133 -19.10 14.12 -2.71
CA ILE A 133 -18.08 15.13 -2.98
C ILE A 133 -17.45 15.61 -1.65
N ASN A 134 -18.26 15.90 -0.64
CA ASN A 134 -17.77 16.42 0.65
C ASN A 134 -17.01 15.38 1.48
N ASN A 135 -17.36 14.09 1.41
CA ASN A 135 -16.57 13.05 2.08
C ASN A 135 -15.15 12.91 1.51
N ASN A 136 -14.90 13.36 0.29
CA ASN A 136 -13.56 13.40 -0.30
C ASN A 136 -12.78 14.69 0.07
N GLU A 137 -13.44 15.74 0.56
CA GLU A 137 -12.79 16.96 1.08
C GLU A 137 -12.46 16.87 2.59
N GLY A 138 -13.05 15.89 3.29
CA GLY A 138 -12.94 15.71 4.74
C GLY A 138 -11.67 15.04 5.26
N GLN A 139 -10.76 14.56 4.39
CA GLN A 139 -9.47 13.96 4.81
C GLN A 139 -8.26 14.91 4.76
N SER A 140 -8.48 16.22 4.57
CA SER A 140 -7.39 17.23 4.49
C SER A 140 -7.35 18.22 5.65
N ARG A 141 -7.72 17.78 6.87
CA ARG A 141 -7.50 18.52 8.13
C ARG A 141 -7.31 17.46 9.21
N ASP A 142 -6.09 17.09 9.59
CA ASP A 142 -5.18 17.88 10.42
C ASP A 142 -3.86 17.12 10.42
N ASP A 143 -2.74 17.80 10.11
CA ASP A 143 -1.39 17.49 10.54
C ASP A 143 -0.46 18.50 9.85
N GLY A 144 0.08 19.43 10.64
CA GLY A 144 0.89 20.54 10.17
C GLY A 144 2.09 20.11 9.31
N GLY A 145 2.04 20.43 8.03
CA GLY A 145 3.15 20.32 7.08
C GLY A 145 2.67 20.61 5.65
N SER A 146 3.12 21.72 5.06
CA SER A 146 2.70 22.24 3.74
C SER A 146 2.92 21.25 2.55
N PRO A 147 2.42 21.56 1.34
CA PRO A 147 1.12 21.16 0.80
C PRO A 147 1.25 20.19 -0.39
N SER A 148 0.58 19.04 -0.38
CA SER A 148 0.45 18.22 -1.59
C SER A 148 -0.70 18.75 -2.45
N PHE A 149 -0.37 19.63 -3.39
CA PHE A 149 -1.20 19.93 -4.55
C PHE A 149 -1.34 18.66 -5.40
N ILE A 150 -2.35 17.84 -5.13
CA ILE A 150 -2.97 17.06 -6.21
C ILE A 150 -4.11 17.91 -6.72
N LEU A 151 -3.69 18.88 -7.53
CA LEU A 151 -4.56 19.66 -8.39
C LEU A 151 -5.45 18.67 -9.14
N PHE A 152 -6.75 18.75 -8.88
CA PHE A 152 -7.81 18.15 -9.69
C PHE A 152 -7.68 18.73 -11.11
N THR A 153 -6.76 18.21 -11.91
CA THR A 153 -6.72 18.45 -13.35
C THR A 153 -7.62 17.40 -14.00
N ILE A 154 -8.88 17.44 -13.59
CA ILE A 154 -9.96 17.15 -14.51
C ILE A 154 -10.49 18.52 -14.86
N VAL A 155 -9.85 19.13 -15.88
CA VAL A 155 -10.44 20.24 -16.62
C VAL A 155 -11.74 19.71 -17.20
N ILE A 156 -12.83 20.02 -16.50
CA ILE A 156 -14.16 20.17 -17.05
C ILE A 156 -14.65 21.53 -16.56
#